data_AF-A0A7Y3F8T1-F1
#
_entry.id   AF-A0A7Y3F8T1-F1
#
_cell.length_a   1.000
_cell.length_b   1.000
_cell.length_c   1.000
_cell.angle_alpha   90.00
_cell.angle_beta   90.00
_cell.angle_gamma   90.00
#
_symmetry.space_group_name_H-M   'P 1'
#
loop_
_entity.id
_entity.type
_entity.pdbx_description
1 polymer ?
#
loop_
_entity_poly.entity_id
_entity_poly.type
_entity_poly.pdbx_seq_one_letter_code
_entity_poly.pdbx_strand_id
1 'polypeptide(L)' 'MGRREARDRRHSRVRKKVHGTAARPRLAVYKSNRYIYAQIIDDEGGRTLAAASS' A
#
# COMPACT_ATOMS: atom_id res chain seq x y z
N MET A 1 -10.52 18.25 -7.65
CA MET A 1 -9.77 17.18 -6.94
C MET A 1 -8.36 17.11 -7.47
N GLY A 2 -7.37 17.22 -6.59
CA GLY A 2 -5.96 17.06 -6.95
C GLY A 2 -5.58 15.60 -7.23
N ARG A 3 -4.45 15.39 -7.91
CA ARG A 3 -3.92 14.05 -8.23
C ARG A 3 -3.71 13.17 -6.98
N ARG A 4 -3.30 13.78 -5.86
CA ARG A 4 -3.14 13.10 -4.57
C ARG A 4 -4.47 12.61 -4.01
N GLU A 5 -5.47 13.48 -3.93
CA GLU A 5 -6.82 13.13 -3.43
C GLU A 5 -7.46 12.01 -4.26
N ALA A 6 -7.34 12.09 -5.58
CA ALA A 6 -7.86 11.06 -6.48
C ALA A 6 -7.20 9.69 -6.25
N ARG A 7 -5.90 9.66 -5.92
CA ARG A 7 -5.16 8.44 -5.59
C ARG A 7 -5.59 7.90 -4.23
N ASP A 8 -5.66 8.75 -3.21
CA ASP A 8 -6.01 8.32 -1.85
C ASP A 8 -7.44 7.74 -1.81
N ARG A 9 -8.37 8.33 -2.58
CA ARG A 9 -9.72 7.76 -2.79
C ARG A 9 -9.69 6.38 -3.45
N ARG A 10 -8.85 6.17 -4.47
CA ARG A 10 -8.68 4.85 -5.11
C ARG A 10 -8.08 3.84 -4.14
N HIS A 11 -7.06 4.23 -3.39
CA HIS A 11 -6.42 3.37 -2.38
C HIS A 11 -7.41 2.95 -1.30
N SER A 12 -8.20 3.90 -0.75
CA SER A 12 -9.28 3.61 0.19
C SER A 12 -10.25 2.57 -0.37
N ARG A 13 -10.72 2.75 -1.61
CA ARG A 13 -11.64 1.81 -2.25
C ARG A 13 -11.05 0.40 -2.42
N VAL A 14 -9.78 0.29 -2.80
CA VAL A 14 -9.11 -1.01 -2.94
C VAL A 14 -8.91 -1.69 -1.58
N ARG A 15 -8.49 -0.92 -0.56
CA ARG A 15 -8.27 -1.42 0.81
C ARG A 15 -9.54 -1.92 1.50
N LYS A 16 -10.73 -1.54 1.02
CA LYS A 16 -12.00 -2.15 1.47
C LYS A 16 -12.14 -3.62 1.08
N LYS A 17 -11.47 -4.08 0.02
CA LYS A 17 -11.53 -5.47 -0.47
C LYS A 17 -10.22 -6.22 -0.25
N VAL A 18 -9.10 -5.52 -0.30
CA VAL A 18 -7.76 -6.08 -0.16
C VAL A 18 -7.25 -5.75 1.23
N HIS A 19 -7.29 -6.73 2.12
CA HIS A 19 -6.77 -6.68 3.48
C HIS A 19 -5.62 -7.69 3.60
N GLY A 20 -4.50 -7.27 4.18
CA GLY A 20 -3.34 -8.13 4.42
C GLY A 20 -3.41 -8.77 5.80
N THR A 21 -3.20 -10.08 5.86
CA THR A 21 -3.06 -10.85 7.11
C THR A 21 -1.64 -11.39 7.24
N ALA A 22 -1.29 -11.96 8.40
CA ALA A 22 0.01 -12.60 8.58
C ALA A 22 0.28 -13.73 7.56
N ALA A 23 -0.74 -14.51 7.21
CA ALA A 23 -0.64 -15.58 6.22
C ALA A 23 -0.64 -15.08 4.77
N ARG A 24 -1.31 -13.94 4.50
CA ARG A 24 -1.37 -13.32 3.18
C ARG A 24 -1.24 -11.80 3.31
N PRO A 25 -0.02 -11.27 3.45
CA PRO A 25 0.17 -9.84 3.66
C PRO A 25 -0.11 -9.05 2.38
N ARG A 26 -0.49 -7.78 2.54
CA ARG A 26 -0.80 -6.86 1.45
C ARG A 26 0.45 -6.20 0.92
N LEU A 27 0.68 -6.28 -0.39
CA LEU A 27 1.67 -5.46 -1.07
C LEU A 27 1.12 -4.04 -1.33
N ALA A 28 1.80 -3.02 -0.82
CA ALA A 28 1.52 -1.62 -1.04
C ALA A 28 2.62 -0.98 -1.88
N VAL A 29 2.27 -0.43 -3.05
CA VAL A 29 3.24 0.25 -3.93
C VAL A 29 2.90 1.73 -4.03
N TYR A 30 3.92 2.57 -3.87
CA TYR A 30 3.88 3.99 -4.17
C TYR A 30 4.90 4.29 -5.26
N LYS A 31 4.47 4.99 -6.31
CA LYS A 31 5.33 5.45 -7.40
C LYS A 31 5.32 6.97 -7.45
N SER A 32 6.52 7.57 -7.41
CA SER A 32 6.74 8.97 -7.73
C SER A 32 7.22 9.10 -9.18
N ASN A 33 7.56 10.33 -9.60
CA ASN A 33 8.17 10.54 -10.92
C ASN A 33 9.61 10.00 -10.99
N ARG A 34 10.27 9.77 -9.84
CA ARG A 34 11.69 9.42 -9.78
C ARG A 34 11.97 8.06 -9.12
N TYR A 35 11.12 7.65 -8.18
CA TYR A 35 11.36 6.52 -7.30
C TYR A 35 10.11 5.64 -7.16
N ILE A 36 10.34 4.38 -6.78
CA ILE A 36 9.28 3.43 -6.46
C ILE A 36 9.54 2.83 -5.09
N TYR A 37 8.50 2.73 -4.29
CA TYR A 37 8.53 2.19 -2.94
C TYR A 37 7.50 1.08 -2.84
N ALA A 38 7.92 -0.08 -2.35
CA ALA A 38 7.07 -1.25 -2.15
C ALA A 38 7.17 -1.71 -0.69
N GLN A 39 6.04 -2.07 -0.10
CA GLN A 39 5.95 -2.56 1.29
C GLN A 39 5.04 -3.77 1.37
N ILE A 40 5.47 -4.80 2.09
CA ILE A 40 4.65 -5.96 2.46
C ILE A 40 4.11 -5.70 3.87
N ILE A 41 2.79 -5.60 4.01
CA ILE A 41 2.13 -5.13 5.22
C ILE A 41 1.17 -6.21 5.73
N ASP A 42 1.29 -6.53 7.01
CA ASP A 42 0.25 -7.22 7.78
C ASP A 42 -0.65 -6.16 8.43
N ASP A 43 -1.88 -6.04 7.92
CA ASP A 43 -2.83 -5.02 8.37
C ASP A 43 -3.49 -5.42 9.72
N GLU A 44 -3.54 -6.71 10.06
CA GLU A 44 -4.05 -7.20 11.36
C GLU A 44 -3.06 -6.90 12.49
N GLY A 45 -1.78 -7.22 12.27
CA GLY A 45 -0.69 -6.92 13.20
C GLY A 45 -0.23 -5.47 13.18
N GLY A 46 -0.67 -4.67 12.21
CA GLY A 46 -0.26 -3.27 12.01
C GLY A 46 1.24 -3.12 11.71
N ARG A 47 1.86 -4.13 11.09
CA ARG A 47 3.32 -4.21 10.91
C ARG A 47 3.70 -4.30 9.44
N THR A 48 4.79 -3.64 9.09
CA THR A 48 5.44 -3.82 7.78
C THR A 48 6.47 -4.93 7.91
N LEU A 49 6.29 -6.01 7.16
CA LEU A 49 7.15 -7.19 7.20
C LEU A 49 8.42 -7.00 6.36
N ALA A 50 8.30 -6.30 5.23
CA ALA A 50 9.42 -6.01 4.34
C ALA A 50 9.17 -4.72 3.56
N ALA A 51 10.24 -4.04 3.18
CA ALA A 51 10.20 -2.85 2.32
C ALA A 51 11.35 -2.86 1.32
N ALA A 52 11.10 -2.32 0.13
CA ALA A 52 12.11 -2.12 -0.91
C ALA A 52 11.87 -0.79 -1.62
N SER A 53 12.95 -0.15 -2.06
CA SER A 53 12.91 1.09 -2.83
C SER A 53 14.00 1.13 -3.89
N SER A 54 13.71 1.79 -5.01
CA SER A 54 14.68 2.22 -6.02
C SER A 54 14.74 3.72 -6.09
#